data_AF-A0AAV4BEQ0-F1
#
_entry.id   AF-A0AAV4BEQ0-F1
#
_cell.length_a   1.000
_cell.length_b   1.000
_cell.length_c   1.000
_cell.angle_alpha   90.00
_cell.angle_beta   90.00
_cell.angle_gamma   90.00
#
_symmetry.space_group_name_H-M   'P 1'
#
loop_
_entity.id
_entity.type
_entity.pdbx_description
1 polymer ?
#
loop_
_entity_poly.entity_id
_entity_poly.type
_entity_poly.pdbx_seq_one_letter_code
_entity_poly.pdbx_strand_id
1 'polypeptide(L)'
;MLRIPWTAKKTNERVLNEANKRRSRQYVATLRERAVAYINMDTAVVGNDTLRLGAVPLMHKVAYEAAKKVENPNPAERAAGRASVYDTWLHIEPWMDENGQSKDVPRIHGLGSGSDFAPFLQKIGIPALELCPYIIRQINDQMMLLERAFLDPAGLPLRPLKKHLLFAENAHDVYAGSSFPGLIDLLFQIDLDKDPQGRWKRVRHHFSVILHTIQSAGATLREVNKFMMETL
;
A
#
# COMPACT_ATOMS: atom_id res chain seq x y z
N MET A 1 -1.52 18.94 1.36
CA MET A 1 -0.69 18.29 0.32
C MET A 1 0.56 17.72 0.98
N LEU A 2 0.56 16.45 1.40
CA LEU A 2 1.71 15.80 2.03
C LEU A 2 2.57 15.15 0.94
N ARG A 3 3.72 15.76 0.65
CA ARG A 3 4.71 15.25 -0.31
C ARG A 3 5.60 14.24 0.42
N ILE A 4 5.37 12.95 0.21
CA ILE A 4 6.27 11.90 0.70
C ILE A 4 7.61 12.02 -0.08
N PRO A 5 8.78 12.03 0.58
CA PRO A 5 10.07 12.20 -0.10
C PRO A 5 10.37 11.05 -1.07
N TRP A 6 10.65 11.39 -2.33
CA TRP A 6 10.93 10.47 -3.44
C TRP A 6 12.16 9.56 -3.25
N THR A 7 13.04 9.88 -2.30
CA THR A 7 14.34 9.23 -2.12
C THR A 7 14.26 7.88 -1.41
N ALA A 8 13.33 7.68 -0.48
CA ALA A 8 13.16 6.40 0.22
C ALA A 8 12.52 5.32 -0.68
N LYS A 9 11.64 5.72 -1.61
CA LYS A 9 10.97 4.81 -2.56
C LYS A 9 11.96 4.16 -3.53
N LYS A 10 12.90 4.95 -4.07
CA LYS A 10 13.92 4.50 -5.04
C LYS A 10 14.84 3.40 -4.50
N THR A 11 15.19 3.42 -3.21
CA THR A 11 16.13 2.46 -2.63
C THR A 11 15.52 1.06 -2.53
N ASN A 12 14.25 0.96 -2.11
CA ASN A 12 13.52 -0.32 -2.03
C ASN A 12 13.15 -0.87 -3.41
N GLU A 13 12.69 -0.02 -4.34
CA GLU A 13 12.41 -0.43 -5.73
C GLU A 13 13.65 -1.03 -6.42
N ARG A 14 14.84 -0.48 -6.15
CA ARG A 14 16.09 -0.98 -6.73
C ARG A 14 16.46 -2.38 -6.21
N VAL A 15 16.23 -2.64 -4.93
CA VAL A 15 16.48 -3.96 -4.31
C VAL A 15 15.49 -5.01 -4.83
N LEU A 16 14.20 -4.66 -4.91
CA LEU A 16 13.16 -5.56 -5.44
C LEU A 16 13.39 -5.87 -6.93
N ASN A 17 13.75 -4.85 -7.73
CA ASN A 17 14.11 -5.04 -9.13
C ASN A 17 15.32 -5.97 -9.31
N GLU A 18 16.35 -5.86 -8.46
CA GLU A 18 17.48 -6.79 -8.50
C GLU A 18 17.10 -8.20 -8.04
N ALA A 19 16.21 -8.34 -7.05
CA ALA A 19 15.70 -9.64 -6.63
C ALA A 19 14.92 -10.34 -7.77
N ASN A 20 14.06 -9.62 -8.49
CA ASN A 20 13.29 -10.17 -9.61
C ASN A 20 14.17 -10.44 -10.85
N LYS A 21 15.23 -9.66 -11.07
CA LYS A 21 16.29 -9.99 -12.04
C LYS A 21 17.03 -11.28 -11.66
N ARG A 22 17.32 -11.51 -10.38
CA ARG A 22 17.96 -12.76 -9.92
C ARG A 22 17.03 -13.94 -10.09
N ARG A 23 15.75 -13.79 -9.70
CA ARG A 23 14.74 -14.84 -9.78
C ARG A 23 14.43 -15.25 -11.23
N SER A 24 14.26 -14.28 -12.12
CA SER A 24 14.09 -14.56 -13.56
C SER A 24 15.27 -15.37 -14.12
N ARG A 25 16.52 -15.03 -13.77
CA ARG A 25 17.73 -15.78 -14.17
C ARG A 25 17.78 -17.19 -13.57
N GLN A 26 17.43 -17.33 -12.29
CA GLN A 26 17.48 -18.62 -11.60
C GLN A 26 16.48 -19.63 -12.19
N TYR A 27 15.31 -19.16 -12.61
CA TYR A 27 14.22 -20.01 -13.08
C TYR A 27 13.93 -19.90 -14.59
N VAL A 28 14.89 -19.43 -15.40
CA VAL A 28 14.67 -19.16 -16.86
C VAL A 28 14.06 -20.35 -17.57
N ALA A 29 14.63 -21.56 -17.41
CA ALA A 29 14.17 -22.74 -18.15
C ALA A 29 12.69 -23.04 -17.85
N THR A 30 12.35 -23.12 -16.56
CA THR A 30 10.97 -23.39 -16.12
C THR A 30 10.00 -22.28 -16.53
N LEU A 31 10.39 -21.01 -16.35
CA LEU A 31 9.52 -19.88 -16.66
C LEU A 31 9.31 -19.75 -18.18
N ARG A 32 10.32 -19.98 -19.00
CA ARG A 32 10.20 -19.93 -20.46
C ARG A 32 9.25 -21.00 -21.00
N GLU A 33 9.25 -22.20 -20.40
CA GLU A 33 8.41 -23.31 -20.85
C GLU A 33 6.99 -23.28 -20.29
N ARG A 34 6.78 -22.66 -19.12
CA ARG A 34 5.53 -22.83 -18.33
C ARG A 34 4.80 -21.55 -17.98
N ALA A 35 5.46 -20.39 -18.02
CA ALA A 35 4.81 -19.15 -17.63
C ALA A 35 3.91 -18.63 -18.77
N VAL A 36 2.62 -18.48 -18.47
CA VAL A 36 1.62 -17.99 -19.43
C VAL A 36 1.62 -16.47 -19.52
N ALA A 37 1.74 -15.78 -18.37
CA ALA A 37 1.83 -14.33 -18.28
C ALA A 37 2.47 -13.90 -16.95
N TYR A 38 2.99 -12.67 -16.92
CA TYR A 38 3.42 -11.96 -15.72
C TYR A 38 2.50 -10.78 -15.45
N ILE A 39 1.82 -10.77 -14.30
CA ILE A 39 0.95 -9.67 -13.87
C ILE A 39 1.69 -8.90 -12.78
N ASN A 40 2.08 -7.68 -13.10
CA ASN A 40 2.73 -6.76 -12.20
C ASN A 40 1.73 -5.83 -11.51
N MET A 41 2.03 -5.49 -10.27
CA MET A 41 1.34 -4.46 -9.51
C MET A 41 2.36 -3.82 -8.55
N ASP A 42 3.06 -2.80 -9.05
CA ASP A 42 4.15 -2.14 -8.31
C ASP A 42 3.59 -0.97 -7.49
N THR A 43 3.08 0.05 -8.18
CA THR A 43 2.37 1.15 -7.53
C THR A 43 0.87 0.94 -7.67
N ALA A 44 0.25 0.33 -6.66
CA ALA A 44 -1.20 0.10 -6.68
C ALA A 44 -2.02 1.39 -6.89
N VAL A 45 -1.51 2.56 -6.47
CA VAL A 45 -2.22 3.84 -6.59
C VAL A 45 -1.27 4.99 -6.88
N VAL A 46 -1.50 5.70 -7.98
CA VAL A 46 -0.77 6.94 -8.36
C VAL A 46 -1.68 8.17 -8.29
N GLY A 47 -3.01 7.98 -8.44
CA GLY A 47 -4.05 9.01 -8.43
C GLY A 47 -5.41 8.42 -8.04
N ASN A 48 -6.44 9.26 -8.00
CA ASN A 48 -7.82 8.90 -7.65
C ASN A 48 -8.81 9.10 -8.81
N ASP A 49 -8.29 9.28 -10.02
CA ASP A 49 -8.99 9.63 -11.24
C ASP A 49 -9.51 8.39 -11.98
N THR A 50 -8.61 7.48 -12.37
CA THR A 50 -8.97 6.33 -13.20
C THR A 50 -7.97 5.17 -13.10
N LEU A 51 -8.35 4.00 -13.66
CA LEU A 51 -7.44 2.86 -13.79
C LEU A 51 -6.32 3.21 -14.76
N ARG A 52 -5.07 2.89 -14.38
CA ARG A 52 -3.92 2.94 -15.29
C ARG A 52 -3.37 1.54 -15.53
N LEU A 53 -3.09 1.26 -16.80
CA LEU A 53 -2.70 -0.07 -17.25
C LEU A 53 -1.61 0.02 -18.33
N GLY A 54 -0.53 -0.73 -18.14
CA GLY A 54 0.46 -0.99 -19.16
C GLY A 54 0.45 -2.47 -19.55
N ALA A 55 0.49 -2.82 -20.83
CA ALA A 55 0.52 -4.23 -21.22
C ALA A 55 1.06 -4.45 -22.64
N VAL A 56 1.39 -5.70 -22.95
CA VAL A 56 1.60 -6.14 -24.34
C VAL A 56 0.25 -6.32 -25.06
N PRO A 57 0.18 -6.16 -26.41
CA PRO A 57 -1.07 -6.27 -27.17
C PRO A 57 -1.87 -7.55 -26.92
N LEU A 58 -1.18 -8.68 -26.69
CA LEU A 58 -1.80 -9.97 -26.39
C LEU A 58 -2.70 -9.94 -25.14
N MET A 59 -2.43 -9.03 -24.20
CA MET A 59 -3.17 -8.92 -22.93
C MET A 59 -4.28 -7.87 -22.95
N HIS A 60 -4.44 -7.08 -24.03
CA HIS A 60 -5.43 -6.01 -24.08
C HIS A 60 -6.86 -6.53 -23.90
N LYS A 61 -7.24 -7.60 -24.63
CA LYS A 61 -8.59 -8.14 -24.56
C LYS A 61 -8.95 -8.63 -23.16
N VAL A 62 -8.06 -9.40 -22.52
CA VAL A 62 -8.32 -9.90 -21.16
C VAL A 62 -8.37 -8.76 -20.14
N ALA A 63 -7.57 -7.71 -20.32
CA ALA A 63 -7.61 -6.52 -19.49
C ALA A 63 -8.96 -5.79 -19.59
N TYR A 64 -9.45 -5.53 -20.80
CA TYR A 64 -10.74 -4.88 -21.02
C TYR A 64 -11.90 -5.71 -20.46
N GLU A 65 -11.93 -7.01 -20.75
CA GLU A 65 -13.00 -7.91 -20.27
C GLU A 65 -12.98 -8.08 -18.75
N ALA A 66 -11.81 -8.02 -18.11
CA ALA A 66 -11.71 -7.98 -16.65
C ALA A 66 -12.22 -6.64 -16.09
N ALA A 67 -11.80 -5.51 -16.67
CA ALA A 67 -12.21 -4.18 -16.23
C ALA A 67 -13.73 -3.96 -16.31
N LYS A 68 -14.40 -4.49 -17.34
CA LYS A 68 -15.87 -4.41 -17.46
C LYS A 68 -16.62 -5.13 -16.34
N LYS A 69 -16.00 -6.13 -15.70
CA LYS A 69 -16.61 -6.94 -14.64
C LYS A 69 -16.39 -6.37 -13.24
N VAL A 70 -15.50 -5.40 -13.09
CA VAL A 70 -15.21 -4.77 -11.80
C VAL A 70 -16.06 -3.52 -11.68
N GLU A 71 -16.96 -3.50 -10.70
CA GLU A 71 -17.79 -2.34 -10.39
C GLU A 71 -16.90 -1.12 -10.11
N ASN A 72 -17.32 0.03 -10.62
CA ASN A 72 -16.64 1.28 -10.38
C ASN A 72 -16.70 1.64 -8.89
N PRO A 73 -15.59 1.79 -8.18
CA PRO A 73 -15.60 2.05 -6.75
C PRO A 73 -16.04 3.48 -6.38
N ASN A 74 -16.09 4.41 -7.34
CA ASN A 74 -16.52 5.79 -7.10
C ASN A 74 -18.05 5.95 -7.30
N PRO A 75 -18.83 6.26 -6.23
CA PRO A 75 -20.29 6.41 -6.34
C PRO A 75 -20.73 7.52 -7.31
N ALA A 76 -19.98 8.61 -7.41
CA ALA A 76 -20.31 9.72 -8.31
C ALA A 76 -20.19 9.32 -9.78
N GLU A 77 -19.21 8.47 -10.11
CA GLU A 77 -19.04 7.93 -11.46
C GLU A 77 -20.15 6.93 -11.80
N ARG A 78 -20.53 6.07 -10.86
CA ARG A 78 -21.68 5.17 -11.02
C ARG A 78 -22.98 5.96 -11.26
N ALA A 79 -23.22 7.00 -10.48
CA ALA A 79 -24.37 7.89 -10.65
C ALA A 79 -24.37 8.61 -12.01
N ALA A 80 -23.18 8.87 -12.57
CA ALA A 80 -23.00 9.42 -13.91
C ALA A 80 -23.06 8.36 -15.04
N GLY A 81 -23.52 7.14 -14.75
CA GLY A 81 -23.71 6.06 -15.73
C GLY A 81 -22.47 5.21 -16.01
N ARG A 82 -21.36 5.41 -15.29
CA ARG A 82 -20.11 4.65 -15.45
C ARG A 82 -20.03 3.54 -14.41
N ALA A 83 -20.76 2.45 -14.67
CA ALA A 83 -20.99 1.37 -13.73
C ALA A 83 -19.74 0.53 -13.41
N SER A 84 -18.82 0.39 -14.36
CA SER A 84 -17.58 -0.39 -14.22
C SER A 84 -16.33 0.49 -14.23
N VAL A 85 -15.21 -0.05 -13.74
CA VAL A 85 -13.90 0.63 -13.86
C VAL A 85 -13.49 0.82 -15.31
N TYR A 86 -13.99 -0.01 -16.24
CA TYR A 86 -13.80 0.17 -17.68
C TYR A 86 -14.47 1.46 -18.19
N ASP A 87 -15.67 1.78 -17.69
CA ASP A 87 -16.44 2.92 -18.20
C ASP A 87 -15.77 4.26 -17.84
N THR A 88 -15.25 4.39 -16.62
CA THR A 88 -14.43 5.56 -16.22
C THR A 88 -13.08 5.56 -16.91
N TRP A 89 -12.46 4.40 -17.14
CA TRP A 89 -11.20 4.34 -17.89
C TRP A 89 -11.36 4.82 -19.33
N LEU A 90 -12.41 4.37 -20.03
CA LEU A 90 -12.74 4.83 -21.38
C LEU A 90 -13.06 6.33 -21.41
N HIS A 91 -13.79 6.82 -20.42
CA HIS A 91 -14.16 8.23 -20.35
C HIS A 91 -12.96 9.15 -20.14
N ILE A 92 -12.01 8.76 -19.28
CA ILE A 92 -10.88 9.61 -18.87
C ILE A 92 -9.69 9.47 -19.82
N GLU A 93 -9.39 8.26 -20.30
CA GLU A 93 -8.23 7.99 -21.17
C GLU A 93 -8.62 7.15 -22.40
N PRO A 94 -9.37 7.71 -23.36
CA PRO A 94 -9.65 7.02 -24.61
C PRO A 94 -8.38 6.83 -25.45
N TRP A 95 -8.34 5.74 -26.23
CA TRP A 95 -7.28 5.57 -27.21
C TRP A 95 -7.52 6.51 -28.39
N MET A 96 -6.52 7.32 -28.76
CA MET A 96 -6.66 8.24 -29.90
C MET A 96 -6.06 7.63 -31.17
N ASP A 97 -6.74 7.80 -32.31
CA ASP A 97 -6.17 7.49 -33.62
C ASP A 97 -5.18 8.58 -34.07
N GLU A 98 -4.61 8.40 -35.27
CA GLU A 98 -3.64 9.33 -35.86
C GLU A 98 -4.21 10.73 -36.14
N ASN A 99 -5.54 10.85 -36.23
CA ASN A 99 -6.26 12.09 -36.45
C ASN A 99 -6.78 12.71 -35.14
N GLY A 100 -6.48 12.10 -34.00
CA GLY A 100 -6.95 12.54 -32.68
C GLY A 100 -8.40 12.17 -32.37
N GLN A 101 -9.00 11.23 -33.09
CA GLN A 101 -10.33 10.70 -32.76
C GLN A 101 -10.23 9.54 -31.78
N SER A 102 -11.19 9.47 -30.86
CA SER A 102 -11.30 8.38 -29.90
C SER A 102 -11.66 7.08 -30.63
N LYS A 103 -10.83 6.05 -30.49
CA LYS A 103 -11.22 4.66 -30.67
C LYS A 103 -12.00 4.26 -29.42
N ASP A 104 -13.13 3.58 -29.57
CA ASP A 104 -14.06 3.20 -28.48
C ASP A 104 -13.51 2.19 -27.45
N VAL A 105 -12.21 2.28 -27.14
CA VAL A 105 -11.46 1.49 -26.19
C VAL A 105 -10.52 2.40 -25.40
N PRO A 106 -10.31 2.12 -24.10
CA PRO A 106 -9.38 2.92 -23.32
C PRO A 106 -7.93 2.65 -23.68
N ARG A 107 -7.08 3.64 -23.45
CA ARG A 107 -5.65 3.61 -23.74
C ARG A 107 -4.92 2.64 -22.81
N ILE A 108 -4.20 1.69 -23.41
CA ILE A 108 -3.22 0.85 -22.71
C ILE A 108 -1.82 1.32 -23.05
N HIS A 109 -1.01 1.60 -22.03
CA HIS A 109 0.36 2.06 -22.25
C HIS A 109 1.29 0.92 -22.65
N GLY A 110 2.30 1.25 -23.45
CA GLY A 110 3.41 0.33 -23.69
C GLY A 110 4.25 0.13 -22.44
N LEU A 111 4.77 -1.09 -22.26
CA LEU A 111 5.62 -1.44 -21.12
C LEU A 111 7.08 -1.02 -21.34
N GLY A 112 7.61 -0.22 -20.41
CA GLY A 112 8.99 0.25 -20.39
C GLY A 112 9.96 -0.69 -19.66
N SER A 113 10.95 -0.14 -18.95
CA SER A 113 11.89 -0.93 -18.11
C SER A 113 11.87 -0.53 -16.63
N GLY A 114 10.90 0.29 -16.22
CA GLY A 114 10.86 0.97 -14.93
C GLY A 114 10.41 0.11 -13.75
N SER A 115 9.87 -1.09 -14.00
CA SER A 115 9.39 -2.00 -12.96
C SER A 115 9.85 -3.45 -13.24
N ASP A 116 9.44 -4.36 -12.39
CA ASP A 116 10.00 -5.71 -12.28
C ASP A 116 9.54 -6.68 -13.38
N PHE A 117 8.53 -6.32 -14.18
CA PHE A 117 8.14 -7.05 -15.37
C PHE A 117 9.21 -7.04 -16.47
N ALA A 118 10.14 -6.07 -16.45
CA ALA A 118 11.13 -5.85 -17.50
C ALA A 118 11.98 -7.09 -17.83
N PRO A 119 12.61 -7.80 -16.87
CA PRO A 119 13.33 -9.04 -17.18
C PRO A 119 12.42 -10.15 -17.72
N PHE A 120 11.17 -10.26 -17.28
CA PHE A 120 10.24 -11.30 -17.74
C PHE A 120 9.82 -11.06 -19.20
N LEU A 121 9.46 -9.82 -19.51
CA LEU A 121 9.08 -9.42 -20.86
C LEU A 121 10.29 -9.37 -21.81
N GLN A 122 11.31 -8.59 -21.46
CA GLN A 122 12.37 -8.21 -22.41
C GLN A 122 13.49 -9.24 -22.52
N LYS A 123 13.66 -10.15 -21.55
CA LYS A 123 14.76 -11.14 -21.58
C LYS A 123 14.30 -12.56 -21.86
N ILE A 124 13.08 -12.92 -21.45
CA ILE A 124 12.58 -14.29 -21.58
C ILE A 124 11.24 -14.38 -22.33
N GLY A 125 10.68 -13.25 -22.77
CA GLY A 125 9.55 -13.22 -23.71
C GLY A 125 8.20 -13.57 -23.08
N ILE A 126 8.05 -13.44 -21.76
CA ILE A 126 6.77 -13.70 -21.08
C ILE A 126 5.86 -12.49 -21.28
N PRO A 127 4.63 -12.67 -21.79
CA PRO A 127 3.64 -11.61 -21.88
C PRO A 127 3.43 -10.95 -20.52
N ALA A 128 3.46 -9.62 -20.46
CA ALA A 128 3.36 -8.88 -19.22
C ALA A 128 2.28 -7.80 -19.25
N LEU A 129 1.73 -7.53 -18.08
CA LEU A 129 0.73 -6.50 -17.81
C LEU A 129 0.97 -5.89 -16.43
N GLU A 130 0.81 -4.59 -16.28
CA GLU A 130 0.95 -3.81 -15.06
C GLU A 130 -0.36 -3.07 -14.75
N LEU A 131 -0.81 -3.13 -13.49
CA LEU A 131 -2.07 -2.53 -13.02
C LEU A 131 -1.84 -1.57 -11.84
N CYS A 132 -2.57 -0.47 -11.84
CA CYS A 132 -2.69 0.45 -10.70
C CYS A 132 -4.18 0.62 -10.28
N PRO A 133 -4.76 -0.31 -9.47
CA PRO A 133 -6.19 -0.27 -9.14
C PRO A 133 -6.56 0.58 -7.91
N TYR A 134 -7.63 1.38 -8.05
CA TYR A 134 -8.17 2.27 -7.00
C TYR A 134 -8.63 1.54 -5.73
N ILE A 135 -9.20 0.33 -5.80
CA ILE A 135 -9.75 -0.38 -4.64
C ILE A 135 -8.67 -0.64 -3.57
N ILE A 136 -7.43 -0.86 -4.02
CA ILE A 136 -6.29 -1.06 -3.11
C ILE A 136 -5.96 0.23 -2.35
N ARG A 137 -6.35 1.43 -2.83
CA ARG A 137 -6.19 2.69 -2.09
C ARG A 137 -6.92 2.68 -0.77
N GLN A 138 -8.17 2.23 -0.74
CA GLN A 138 -8.98 2.28 0.48
C GLN A 138 -8.38 1.37 1.56
N ILE A 139 -7.93 0.19 1.15
CA ILE A 139 -7.27 -0.77 2.05
C ILE A 139 -5.89 -0.24 2.48
N ASN A 140 -5.08 0.27 1.53
CA ASN A 140 -3.77 0.86 1.84
C ASN A 140 -3.87 2.10 2.74
N ASP A 141 -4.90 2.92 2.57
CA ASP A 141 -5.14 4.08 3.42
C ASP A 141 -5.55 3.66 4.82
N GLN A 142 -6.42 2.66 4.95
CA GLN A 142 -6.76 2.09 6.26
C GLN A 142 -5.52 1.50 6.95
N MET A 143 -4.69 0.74 6.22
CA MET A 143 -3.44 0.19 6.78
C MET A 143 -2.44 1.29 7.18
N MET A 144 -2.25 2.32 6.35
CA MET A 144 -1.35 3.43 6.67
C MET A 144 -1.86 4.24 7.86
N LEU A 145 -3.17 4.50 7.94
CA LEU A 145 -3.76 5.26 9.03
C LEU A 145 -3.79 4.44 10.33
N LEU A 146 -3.98 3.12 10.24
CA LEU A 146 -3.85 2.20 11.38
C LEU A 146 -2.45 2.30 12.00
N GLU A 147 -1.40 2.15 11.20
CA GLU A 147 -0.02 2.18 11.70
C GLU A 147 0.31 3.55 12.34
N ARG A 148 -0.17 4.64 11.72
CA ARG A 148 0.00 6.00 12.25
C ARG A 148 -0.77 6.25 13.54
N ALA A 149 -1.85 5.53 13.80
CA ALA A 149 -2.61 5.66 15.04
C ALA A 149 -1.78 5.28 16.27
N PHE A 150 -0.74 4.45 16.11
CA PHE A 150 0.17 4.07 17.20
C PHE A 150 1.29 5.08 17.48
N LEU A 151 1.29 6.25 16.82
CA LEU A 151 2.23 7.33 17.10
C LEU A 151 1.66 8.31 18.13
N ASP A 152 2.30 8.41 19.29
CA ASP A 152 2.00 9.43 20.29
C ASP A 152 2.82 10.71 20.01
N PRO A 153 2.18 11.88 19.82
CA PRO A 153 2.88 13.15 19.67
C PRO A 153 3.83 13.49 20.82
N ALA A 154 3.48 13.10 22.05
CA ALA A 154 4.28 13.32 23.26
C ALA A 154 5.48 12.36 23.37
N GLY A 155 5.45 11.26 22.61
CA GLY A 155 6.49 10.23 22.64
C GLY A 155 6.44 9.34 23.88
N LEU A 156 7.42 8.44 24.01
CA LEU A 156 7.49 7.55 25.16
C LEU A 156 7.88 8.33 26.43
N PRO A 157 7.37 7.95 27.63
CA PRO A 157 7.54 8.70 28.89
C PRO A 157 8.98 9.09 29.26
N LEU A 158 9.98 8.31 28.84
CA LEU A 158 11.41 8.57 29.08
C LEU A 158 12.19 8.85 27.79
N ARG A 159 11.54 8.71 26.63
CA ARG A 159 12.15 8.81 25.31
C ARG A 159 11.25 9.61 24.36
N PRO A 160 11.15 10.94 24.52
CA PRO A 160 10.18 11.78 23.79
C PRO A 160 10.32 11.76 22.26
N LEU A 161 11.52 11.43 21.75
CA LEU A 161 11.77 11.31 20.31
C LEU A 161 11.29 9.99 19.71
N LYS A 162 11.06 8.96 20.53
CA LYS A 162 10.50 7.68 20.10
C LYS A 162 8.99 7.77 20.29
N LYS A 163 8.23 7.73 19.19
CA LYS A 163 6.78 8.03 19.20
C LYS A 163 5.89 6.81 19.07
N HIS A 164 6.44 5.68 18.63
CA HIS A 164 5.66 4.49 18.39
C HIS A 164 5.39 3.75 19.70
N LEU A 165 4.10 3.60 20.05
CA LEU A 165 3.64 3.06 21.33
C LEU A 165 3.81 1.54 21.45
N LEU A 166 3.64 0.80 20.34
CA LEU A 166 3.81 -0.66 20.33
C LEU A 166 5.26 -1.11 20.16
N PHE A 167 6.02 -0.47 19.27
CA PHE A 167 7.34 -0.93 18.88
C PHE A 167 8.40 0.14 19.06
N ALA A 168 9.44 -0.17 19.83
CA ALA A 168 10.69 0.56 19.81
C ALA A 168 11.82 -0.38 20.25
N GLU A 169 13.06 0.02 19.91
CA GLU A 169 14.27 -0.56 20.50
C GLU A 169 14.12 -0.62 22.03
N ASN A 170 14.50 -1.74 22.63
CA ASN A 170 14.55 -1.85 24.09
C ASN A 170 15.66 -0.92 24.62
N ALA A 171 15.38 -0.16 25.68
CA ALA A 171 16.34 0.75 26.30
C ALA A 171 17.55 0.03 26.93
N HIS A 172 17.46 -1.29 27.12
CA HIS A 172 18.43 -2.12 27.81
C HIS A 172 19.00 -3.26 26.94
N ASP A 173 18.48 -3.49 25.72
CA ASP A 173 19.02 -4.45 24.72
C ASP A 173 18.58 -4.11 23.28
N VAL A 174 19.45 -3.48 22.50
CA VAL A 174 19.10 -2.91 21.18
C VAL A 174 18.85 -3.96 20.08
N TYR A 175 19.11 -5.26 20.32
CA TYR A 175 18.90 -6.33 19.35
C TYR A 175 17.56 -7.08 19.51
N ALA A 176 16.84 -6.89 20.61
CA ALA A 176 15.50 -7.42 20.81
C ALA A 176 14.46 -6.29 20.69
N GLY A 177 13.63 -6.33 19.64
CA GLY A 177 12.46 -5.46 19.56
C GLY A 177 11.55 -5.74 20.76
N SER A 178 11.24 -4.72 21.56
CA SER A 178 10.31 -4.87 22.69
C SER A 178 8.91 -4.39 22.31
N SER A 179 7.89 -5.16 22.69
CA SER A 179 6.49 -4.74 22.61
C SER A 179 6.15 -3.86 23.81
N PHE A 180 5.45 -2.75 23.60
CA PHE A 180 5.11 -1.76 24.64
C PHE A 180 6.35 -1.20 25.37
N PRO A 181 7.31 -0.64 24.63
CA PRO A 181 8.60 -0.17 25.15
C PRO A 181 8.47 0.81 26.34
N GLY A 182 7.55 1.77 26.27
CA GLY A 182 7.37 2.75 27.36
C GLY A 182 6.85 2.14 28.65
N LEU A 183 6.06 1.06 28.57
CA LEU A 183 5.58 0.33 29.73
C LEU A 183 6.70 -0.50 30.36
N ILE A 184 7.49 -1.19 29.54
CA ILE A 184 8.66 -1.96 29.99
C ILE A 184 9.67 -1.05 30.66
N ASP A 185 9.99 0.11 30.06
CA ASP A 185 10.92 1.08 30.65
C ASP A 185 10.46 1.55 32.04
N LEU A 186 9.15 1.80 32.21
CA LEU A 186 8.59 2.22 33.49
C LEU A 186 8.59 1.09 34.54
N LEU A 187 8.36 -0.15 34.12
CA LEU A 187 8.37 -1.34 34.99
C LEU A 187 9.78 -1.76 35.39
N PHE A 188 10.77 -1.64 34.50
CA PHE A 188 12.15 -2.02 34.78
C PHE A 188 12.76 -1.19 35.91
N GLN A 189 12.34 0.08 36.02
CA GLN A 189 12.83 0.97 37.04
C GLN A 189 11.97 0.98 38.32
N ILE A 190 11.11 -0.02 38.53
CA ILE A 190 10.16 -0.01 39.66
C ILE A 190 10.85 -0.19 41.01
N ASP A 191 11.88 -1.04 41.06
CA ASP A 191 12.63 -1.35 42.27
C ASP A 191 13.74 -0.33 42.58
N LEU A 192 14.01 0.57 41.63
CA LEU A 192 15.14 1.53 41.69
C LEU A 192 14.72 2.96 42.05
N ASP A 193 13.42 3.26 42.17
CA ASP A 193 12.94 4.63 42.41
C ASP A 193 12.66 4.94 43.88
N LYS A 194 12.92 6.21 44.24
CA LYS A 194 12.73 6.73 45.60
C LYS A 194 11.28 7.16 45.88
N ASP A 195 10.43 7.28 44.84
CA ASP A 195 8.98 7.59 44.95
C ASP A 195 8.11 6.52 44.26
N PRO A 196 7.68 5.48 45.00
CA PRO A 196 6.84 4.42 44.46
C PRO A 196 5.45 4.90 44.01
N GLN A 197 4.83 5.84 44.71
CA GLN A 197 3.44 6.25 44.43
C GLN A 197 3.34 7.08 43.15
N GLY A 198 4.23 8.06 42.96
CA GLY A 198 4.30 8.84 41.72
C GLY A 198 4.64 7.97 40.52
N ARG A 199 5.44 6.92 40.69
CA ARG A 199 5.80 5.98 39.61
C ARG A 199 4.63 5.09 39.20
N TRP A 200 3.90 4.51 40.14
CA TRP A 200 2.67 3.76 39.81
C TRP A 200 1.62 4.63 39.13
N LYS A 201 1.57 5.94 39.44
CA LYS A 201 0.73 6.91 38.73
C LYS A 201 1.16 7.06 37.26
N ARG A 202 2.47 7.11 36.98
CA ARG A 202 3.01 7.16 35.60
C ARG A 202 2.73 5.87 34.81
N VAL A 203 2.90 4.70 35.44
CA VAL A 203 2.58 3.39 34.84
C VAL A 203 1.11 3.33 34.45
N ARG A 204 0.20 3.64 35.39
CA ARG A 204 -1.25 3.65 35.12
C ARG A 204 -1.63 4.62 34.02
N HIS A 205 -1.05 5.82 34.04
CA HIS A 205 -1.30 6.82 33.00
C HIS A 205 -0.89 6.31 31.61
N HIS A 206 0.33 5.79 31.47
CA HIS A 206 0.83 5.30 30.18
C HIS A 206 0.06 4.06 29.69
N PHE A 207 -0.34 3.17 30.59
CA PHE A 207 -1.20 2.03 30.26
C PHE A 207 -2.56 2.49 29.73
N SER A 208 -3.16 3.52 30.33
CA SER A 208 -4.41 4.12 29.83
C SER A 208 -4.25 4.73 28.44
N VAL A 209 -3.11 5.37 28.15
CA VAL A 209 -2.81 5.89 26.80
C VAL A 209 -2.75 4.76 25.79
N ILE A 210 -2.01 3.68 26.08
CA ILE A 210 -1.90 2.50 25.20
C ILE A 210 -3.29 1.90 24.93
N LEU A 211 -4.09 1.68 25.98
CA LEU A 211 -5.43 1.11 25.86
C LEU A 211 -6.34 1.98 24.98
N HIS A 212 -6.36 3.29 25.24
CA HIS A 212 -7.14 4.24 24.46
C HIS A 212 -6.70 4.28 23.00
N THR A 213 -5.39 4.23 22.74
CA THR A 213 -4.84 4.21 21.38
C THR A 213 -5.22 2.93 20.64
N ILE A 214 -5.12 1.75 21.27
CA ILE A 214 -5.53 0.48 20.64
C ILE A 214 -7.02 0.49 20.31
N GLN A 215 -7.86 0.97 21.24
CA GLN A 215 -9.30 1.09 20.99
C GLN A 215 -9.61 2.06 19.85
N SER A 216 -8.94 3.21 19.81
CA SER A 216 -9.12 4.21 18.76
C SER A 216 -8.61 3.72 17.41
N ALA A 217 -7.47 3.01 17.38
CA ALA A 217 -6.91 2.39 16.19
C ALA A 217 -7.81 1.24 15.67
N GLY A 218 -8.39 0.43 16.57
CA GLY A 218 -9.39 -0.58 16.20
C GLY A 218 -10.63 0.04 15.56
N ALA A 219 -11.05 1.23 16.00
CA ALA A 219 -12.19 1.94 15.43
C ALA A 219 -11.92 2.54 14.03
N THR A 220 -10.67 2.67 13.59
CA THR A 220 -10.32 3.09 12.21
C THR A 220 -10.43 1.93 11.21
N LEU A 221 -10.37 0.68 11.68
CA LEU A 221 -10.60 -0.53 10.90
C LEU A 221 -12.11 -0.85 10.85
N ARG A 222 -12.86 -0.02 10.13
CA ARG A 222 -14.26 -0.34 9.78
C ARG A 222 -14.29 -1.28 8.57
N GLU A 223 -15.27 -2.17 8.53
CA GLU A 223 -15.49 -3.04 7.36
C GLU A 223 -15.58 -2.20 6.09
N VAL A 224 -14.73 -2.54 5.11
CA VAL A 224 -14.68 -1.87 3.80
C VAL A 224 -16.06 -1.85 3.13
N ASN A 225 -16.91 -2.85 3.42
CA ASN A 225 -18.27 -2.95 2.89
C ASN A 225 -19.29 -2.00 3.54
N LYS A 226 -19.10 -1.59 4.81
CA LYS A 226 -20.06 -0.70 5.50
C LYS A 226 -20.00 0.74 5.01
N PHE A 227 -18.82 1.22 4.60
CA PHE A 227 -18.67 2.58 4.07
C PHE A 227 -19.40 2.79 2.74
N MET A 228 -19.63 1.72 1.96
CA MET A 228 -20.43 1.82 0.72
C MET A 228 -21.93 2.02 0.96
N MET A 229 -22.42 1.70 2.16
CA MET A 229 -23.85 1.74 2.50
C MET A 229 -24.21 2.96 3.39
N GLU A 230 -23.27 3.47 4.20
CA GLU A 230 -23.55 4.52 5.20
C GLU A 230 -23.30 5.98 4.74
N THR A 231 -22.84 6.20 3.50
CA THR A 231 -22.77 7.54 2.88
C THR A 231 -23.73 7.70 1.69
N LEU A 232 -24.83 6.96 1.68
CA LEU A 232 -25.99 7.20 0.82
C LEU A 232 -26.80 8.41 1.33
#